data_AF-A0A845LDN1-F1
#
_entry.id   AF-A0A845LDN1-F1
#
_cell.length_a   1.000
_cell.length_b   1.000
_cell.length_c   1.000
_cell.angle_alpha   90.00
_cell.angle_beta   90.00
_cell.angle_gamma   90.00
#
_symmetry.space_group_name_H-M   'P 1'
#
loop_
_entity.id
_entity.type
_entity.pdbx_description
1 polymer ?
#
loop_
_entity_poly.entity_id
_entity_poly.type
_entity_poly.pdbx_seq_one_letter_code
_entity_poly.pdbx_strand_id
1 'polypeptide(L)'
;MISFENLCKDLFEFNGNTITQRNKYDGKGGDIHFCCIRQRIDQSRFENGQVNLFVQVKKHVGTIDDWAETQLLQMMQNEPDADGCVMSLADGFSDDARALAENNNILLMDGLKISEWLLKRMVAKF
;
A
#
# COMPACT_ATOMS: atom_id res chain seq x y z
N MET A 1 14.13 -5.46 -16.93
CA MET A 1 14.43 -4.36 -16.00
C MET A 1 13.41 -4.42 -14.88
N ILE A 2 13.83 -4.46 -13.61
CA ILE A 2 12.90 -4.51 -12.47
C ILE A 2 12.40 -3.08 -12.21
N SER A 3 11.08 -2.85 -12.31
CA SER A 3 10.48 -1.57 -11.88
C SER A 3 10.29 -1.57 -10.37
N PHE A 4 10.26 -0.37 -9.76
CA PHE A 4 10.02 -0.24 -8.32
C PHE A 4 8.65 -0.81 -7.92
N GLU A 5 7.62 -0.60 -8.73
CA GLU A 5 6.31 -1.21 -8.53
C GLU A 5 6.35 -2.74 -8.54
N ASN A 6 7.13 -3.35 -9.45
CA ASN A 6 7.26 -4.80 -9.48
C ASN A 6 8.01 -5.32 -8.25
N LEU A 7 9.02 -4.59 -7.76
CA LEU A 7 9.67 -4.91 -6.49
C LEU A 7 8.67 -4.86 -5.32
N CYS A 8 7.82 -3.84 -5.25
CA CYS A 8 6.78 -3.73 -4.23
C CYS A 8 5.79 -4.90 -4.30
N LYS A 9 5.32 -5.27 -5.50
CA LYS A 9 4.43 -6.42 -5.70
C LYS A 9 5.08 -7.72 -5.22
N ASP A 10 6.32 -7.98 -5.62
CA ASP A 10 7.12 -9.12 -5.16
C ASP A 10 7.25 -9.18 -3.64
N LEU A 11 7.46 -8.03 -2.99
CA LEU A 11 7.58 -7.95 -1.54
C LEU A 11 6.25 -8.27 -0.85
N PHE A 12 5.12 -7.82 -1.39
CA PHE A 12 3.80 -8.16 -0.87
C PHE A 12 3.49 -9.66 -0.98
N GLU A 13 3.77 -10.25 -2.15
CA GLU A 13 3.62 -11.69 -2.39
C GLU A 13 4.52 -12.51 -1.47
N PHE A 14 5.78 -12.08 -1.28
CA PHE A 14 6.71 -12.73 -0.36
C PHE A 14 6.23 -12.71 1.11
N ASN A 15 5.52 -11.66 1.51
CA ASN A 15 4.92 -11.54 2.85
C ASN A 15 3.52 -12.21 2.93
N GLY A 16 3.15 -13.05 1.96
CA GLY A 16 1.94 -13.88 2.01
C GLY A 16 0.66 -13.21 1.52
N ASN A 17 0.74 -12.00 0.94
CA ASN A 17 -0.42 -11.33 0.36
C ASN A 17 -0.66 -11.83 -1.06
N THR A 18 -1.93 -12.00 -1.45
CA THR A 18 -2.29 -12.37 -2.83
C THR A 18 -2.70 -11.13 -3.61
N ILE A 19 -1.97 -10.83 -4.70
CA ILE A 19 -2.31 -9.74 -5.61
C ILE A 19 -3.52 -10.17 -6.47
N THR A 20 -4.63 -9.42 -6.37
CA THR A 20 -5.87 -9.72 -7.11
C THR A 20 -6.03 -8.85 -8.35
N GLN A 21 -5.49 -7.64 -8.32
CA GLN A 21 -5.58 -6.70 -9.44
C GLN A 21 -4.30 -5.86 -9.54
N ARG A 22 -3.97 -5.44 -10.77
CA ARG A 22 -2.88 -4.52 -11.08
C ARG A 22 -3.45 -3.32 -11.83
N ASN A 23 -2.93 -2.13 -11.53
CA ASN A 23 -3.20 -0.85 -12.19
C ASN A 23 -4.71 -0.56 -12.37
N LYS A 24 -5.29 0.27 -11.50
CA LYS A 24 -6.70 0.68 -11.60
C LYS A 24 -6.78 2.19 -11.38
N TYR A 25 -7.25 2.88 -12.41
CA TYR A 25 -7.54 4.32 -12.40
C TYR A 25 -9.04 4.53 -12.61
N ASP A 26 -9.67 5.39 -11.82
CA ASP A 26 -11.14 5.57 -11.82
C ASP A 26 -11.63 6.66 -12.79
N GLY A 27 -10.72 7.37 -13.47
CA GLY A 27 -11.07 8.48 -14.37
C GLY A 27 -11.42 9.80 -13.66
N LYS A 28 -11.38 9.84 -12.32
CA LYS A 28 -11.76 10.99 -11.49
C LYS A 28 -10.65 11.46 -10.55
N GLY A 29 -9.55 10.73 -10.48
CA GLY A 29 -8.37 11.06 -9.67
C GLY A 29 -7.87 9.90 -8.80
N GLY A 30 -8.72 8.90 -8.57
CA GLY A 30 -8.37 7.69 -7.85
C GLY A 30 -7.47 6.78 -8.67
N ASP A 31 -6.38 6.33 -8.07
CA ASP A 31 -5.35 5.53 -8.73
C ASP A 31 -4.69 4.57 -7.76
N ILE A 32 -4.54 3.31 -8.19
CA ILE A 32 -3.79 2.27 -7.49
C ILE A 32 -2.87 1.53 -8.45
N HIS A 33 -1.68 1.16 -8.00
CA HIS A 33 -0.76 0.31 -8.75
C HIS A 33 -1.12 -1.18 -8.61
N PHE A 34 -1.67 -1.58 -7.46
CA PHE A 34 -2.21 -2.94 -7.27
C PHE A 34 -3.19 -3.02 -6.10
N CYS A 35 -3.98 -4.09 -6.10
CA CYS A 35 -4.85 -4.50 -5.00
C CYS A 35 -4.41 -5.89 -4.52
N CYS A 36 -4.47 -6.12 -3.21
CA CYS A 36 -4.28 -7.43 -2.62
C CYS A 36 -5.31 -7.73 -1.54
N ILE A 37 -5.48 -9.01 -1.21
CA ILE A 37 -6.33 -9.43 -0.09
C ILE A 37 -5.49 -9.42 1.19
N ARG A 38 -5.97 -8.67 2.19
CA ARG A 38 -5.41 -8.62 3.54
C ARG A 38 -6.36 -9.31 4.52
N GLN A 39 -5.80 -10.09 5.44
CA GLN A 39 -6.54 -10.65 6.58
C GLN A 39 -6.57 -9.63 7.73
N ARG A 40 -7.77 -9.23 8.17
CA ARG A 40 -8.05 -8.54 9.42
C ARG A 40 -8.20 -9.60 10.51
N ILE A 41 -7.15 -9.71 11.34
CA ILE A 41 -7.06 -10.70 12.42
C ILE A 41 -7.94 -10.31 13.62
N ASP A 42 -8.45 -9.07 13.63
CA ASP A 42 -9.35 -8.50 14.64
C ASP A 42 -10.84 -8.83 14.43
N GLN A 43 -11.24 -9.43 13.30
CA GLN A 43 -12.62 -9.83 13.04
C GLN A 43 -12.92 -11.25 13.53
N SER A 44 -14.18 -11.50 13.93
CA SER A 44 -14.59 -12.75 14.57
C SER A 44 -14.36 -13.97 13.67
N ARG A 45 -14.24 -15.18 14.25
CA ARG A 45 -14.09 -16.45 13.50
C ARG A 45 -15.21 -16.76 12.48
N PHE A 46 -16.30 -15.99 12.49
CA PHE A 46 -17.46 -16.14 11.60
C PHE A 46 -17.51 -15.12 10.46
N GLU A 47 -16.68 -14.08 10.52
CA GLU A 47 -16.46 -13.16 9.42
C GLU A 47 -15.15 -13.58 8.75
N ASN A 48 -15.18 -13.91 7.45
CA ASN A 48 -13.94 -13.97 6.69
C ASN A 48 -13.42 -12.53 6.66
N GLY A 49 -12.52 -12.18 7.58
CA GLY A 49 -11.95 -10.85 7.74
C GLY A 49 -11.03 -10.44 6.59
N GLN A 50 -11.31 -10.88 5.37
CA GLN A 50 -10.58 -10.50 4.19
C GLN A 50 -11.08 -9.15 3.68
N VAL A 51 -10.19 -8.17 3.65
CA VAL A 51 -10.46 -6.85 3.06
C VAL A 51 -9.52 -6.61 1.89
N ASN A 52 -9.98 -5.79 0.95
CA ASN A 52 -9.13 -5.29 -0.13
C ASN A 52 -8.12 -4.30 0.47
N LEU A 53 -6.87 -4.41 0.06
CA LEU A 53 -5.81 -3.46 0.36
C LEU A 53 -5.35 -2.83 -0.95
N PHE A 54 -5.68 -1.56 -1.11
CA PHE A 54 -5.29 -0.74 -2.25
C PHE A 54 -3.90 -0.16 -2.03
N VAL A 55 -2.99 -0.41 -2.97
CA VAL A 55 -1.59 0.01 -2.84
C VAL A 55 -1.21 1.00 -3.94
N GLN A 56 -0.69 2.14 -3.51
CA GLN A 56 -0.15 3.19 -4.37
C GLN A 56 1.35 3.33 -4.14
N VAL A 57 2.14 3.15 -5.20
CA VAL A 57 3.60 3.20 -5.17
C VAL A 57 4.09 4.52 -5.74
N LYS A 58 4.99 5.21 -5.05
CA LYS A 58 5.60 6.46 -5.53
C LYS A 58 7.12 6.36 -5.49
N LYS A 59 7.78 6.61 -6.62
CA LYS A 59 9.24 6.75 -6.68
C LYS A 59 9.58 8.24 -6.52
N HIS A 60 9.90 8.65 -5.30
CA HIS A 60 10.18 10.04 -4.95
C HIS A 60 11.42 10.16 -4.06
N VAL A 61 12.04 11.35 -4.01
CA VAL A 61 13.16 11.71 -3.13
C VAL A 61 12.76 12.98 -2.39
N GLY A 62 13.05 13.07 -1.09
CA GLY A 62 12.52 14.14 -0.24
C GLY A 62 11.22 13.73 0.45
N THR A 63 10.36 14.70 0.76
CA THR A 63 9.11 14.48 1.50
C THR A 63 7.91 14.40 0.54
N ILE A 64 7.08 13.38 0.67
CA ILE A 64 5.80 13.29 -0.08
C ILE A 64 4.74 14.14 0.59
N ASP A 65 3.98 14.86 -0.23
CA ASP A 65 2.72 15.51 0.13
C ASP A 65 1.59 14.48 0.32
N ASP A 66 0.35 14.95 0.41
CA ASP A 66 -0.85 14.15 0.70
C ASP A 66 -1.56 13.61 -0.55
N TRP A 67 -0.93 13.76 -1.74
CA TRP A 67 -1.56 13.42 -3.00
C TRP A 67 -1.80 11.91 -3.13
N ALA A 68 -0.85 11.07 -2.74
CA ALA A 68 -0.97 9.62 -2.90
C ALA A 68 -2.11 9.05 -2.04
N GLU A 69 -2.27 9.57 -0.83
CA GLU A 69 -3.35 9.27 0.11
C GLU A 69 -4.69 9.72 -0.49
N THR A 70 -4.76 10.92 -1.06
CA THR A 70 -5.96 11.42 -1.73
C THR A 70 -6.42 10.51 -2.88
N GLN A 71 -5.47 10.02 -3.69
CA GLN A 71 -5.77 9.05 -4.76
C GLN A 71 -6.34 7.75 -4.20
N LEU A 72 -5.82 7.24 -3.08
CA LEU A 72 -6.35 6.05 -2.41
C LEU A 72 -7.75 6.28 -1.84
N LEU A 73 -7.97 7.41 -1.17
CA LEU A 73 -9.28 7.76 -0.60
C LEU A 73 -10.36 7.78 -1.68
N GLN A 74 -10.06 8.32 -2.85
CA GLN A 74 -11.01 8.35 -3.94
C GLN A 74 -11.34 6.94 -4.47
N MET A 75 -10.38 6.03 -4.45
CA MET A 75 -10.64 4.61 -4.74
C MET A 75 -11.49 3.94 -3.66
N MET A 76 -11.17 4.20 -2.39
CA MET A 76 -11.86 3.66 -1.22
C MET A 76 -13.31 4.17 -1.09
N GLN A 77 -13.64 5.33 -1.64
CA GLN A 77 -15.05 5.80 -1.71
C GLN A 77 -15.97 4.81 -2.46
N ASN A 78 -15.43 4.07 -3.44
CA ASN A 78 -16.19 3.06 -4.18
C ASN A 78 -16.18 1.68 -3.50
N GLU A 79 -15.26 1.46 -2.56
CA GLU A 79 -15.09 0.20 -1.80
C GLU A 79 -14.77 0.55 -0.34
N PRO A 80 -15.77 0.96 0.48
CA PRO A 80 -15.56 1.58 1.79
C PRO A 80 -14.87 0.71 2.84
N ASP A 81 -14.93 -0.61 2.66
CA ASP A 81 -14.29 -1.58 3.55
C ASP A 81 -12.81 -1.83 3.19
N ALA A 82 -12.32 -1.24 2.09
CA ALA A 82 -10.94 -1.37 1.68
C ALA A 82 -10.00 -0.55 2.58
N ASP A 83 -8.81 -1.09 2.84
CA ASP A 83 -7.70 -0.38 3.45
C ASP A 83 -6.79 0.22 2.36
N GLY A 84 -5.99 1.22 2.73
CA GLY A 84 -4.98 1.81 1.86
C GLY A 84 -3.54 1.47 2.25
N CYS A 85 -2.62 1.56 1.31
CA CYS A 85 -1.19 1.57 1.58
C CYS A 85 -0.47 2.47 0.57
N VAL A 86 0.32 3.42 1.05
CA VAL A 86 1.28 4.16 0.23
C VAL A 86 2.67 3.59 0.45
N MET A 87 3.35 3.23 -0.63
CA MET A 87 4.75 2.81 -0.61
C MET A 87 5.62 3.83 -1.33
N SER A 88 6.72 4.26 -0.71
CA SER A 88 7.62 5.20 -1.33
C SER A 88 9.09 5.03 -0.95
N LEU A 89 9.97 5.45 -1.87
CA LEU A 89 11.40 5.66 -1.60
C LEU A 89 11.73 7.03 -0.98
N ALA A 90 10.71 7.83 -0.66
CA ALA A 90 10.86 9.12 -0.03
C ALA A 90 11.52 9.01 1.35
N ASP A 91 12.13 10.12 1.78
CA ASP A 91 12.74 10.26 3.10
C ASP A 91 11.68 10.35 4.21
N GLY A 92 10.45 10.69 3.84
CA GLY A 92 9.31 10.72 4.74
C GLY A 92 8.03 11.22 4.06
N PHE A 93 7.01 11.39 4.90
CA PHE A 93 5.69 11.90 4.55
C PHE A 93 5.45 13.22 5.29
N SER A 94 4.70 14.14 4.68
CA SER A 94 4.27 15.38 5.34
C SER A 94 3.34 15.09 6.51
N ASP A 95 3.13 16.08 7.39
CA ASP A 95 2.20 15.93 8.51
C ASP A 95 0.75 15.77 8.03
N ASP A 96 0.39 16.43 6.91
CA ASP A 96 -0.93 16.28 6.28
C ASP A 96 -1.14 14.85 5.74
N ALA A 97 -0.12 14.30 5.07
CA ALA A 97 -0.15 12.92 4.56
C ALA A 97 -0.31 11.90 5.71
N ARG A 98 0.44 12.10 6.81
CA ARG A 98 0.31 11.26 8.02
C ARG A 98 -1.09 11.37 8.62
N ALA A 99 -1.61 12.57 8.77
CA ALA A 99 -2.94 12.81 9.33
C ALA A 99 -4.04 12.18 8.45
N LEU A 100 -3.96 12.30 7.12
CA LEU A 100 -4.89 11.61 6.23
C LEU A 100 -4.78 10.09 6.39
N ALA A 101 -3.57 9.57 6.50
CA ALA A 101 -3.37 8.14 6.54
C ALA A 101 -3.92 7.50 7.84
N GLU A 102 -3.64 8.13 8.98
CA GLU A 102 -4.12 7.70 10.30
C GLU A 102 -5.65 7.70 10.39
N ASN A 103 -6.31 8.70 9.80
CA ASN A 103 -7.77 8.84 9.86
C ASN A 103 -8.53 7.90 8.93
N ASN A 104 -7.85 7.26 7.97
CA ASN A 104 -8.52 6.53 6.87
C ASN A 104 -7.98 5.11 6.64
N ASN A 105 -7.37 4.48 7.65
CA ASN A 105 -6.80 3.13 7.55
C ASN A 105 -5.82 2.97 6.37
N ILE A 106 -4.98 3.99 6.15
CA ILE A 106 -3.92 3.94 5.14
C ILE A 106 -2.58 3.68 5.84
N LEU A 107 -1.89 2.62 5.42
CA LEU A 107 -0.53 2.34 5.87
C LEU A 107 0.49 3.16 5.08
N LEU A 108 1.41 3.84 5.77
CA LEU A 108 2.54 4.52 5.13
C LEU A 108 3.81 3.67 5.24
N MET A 109 4.40 3.34 4.09
CA MET A 109 5.67 2.63 3.96
C MET A 109 6.71 3.51 3.29
N ASP A 110 7.64 4.04 4.08
CA ASP A 110 8.79 4.80 3.61
C ASP A 110 9.94 3.88 3.13
N GLY A 111 11.01 4.49 2.62
CA GLY A 111 12.15 3.77 2.09
C GLY A 111 12.82 2.85 3.13
N LEU A 112 12.78 3.22 4.41
CA LEU A 112 13.34 2.40 5.49
C LEU A 112 12.54 1.11 5.68
N LYS A 113 11.21 1.20 5.82
CA LYS A 113 10.33 0.03 5.97
C LYS A 113 10.41 -0.91 4.76
N ILE A 114 10.50 -0.35 3.55
CA ILE A 114 10.68 -1.14 2.32
C ILE A 114 12.03 -1.85 2.32
N SER A 115 13.09 -1.17 2.75
CA SER A 115 14.44 -1.75 2.86
C SER A 115 14.48 -2.89 3.87
N GLU A 116 13.79 -2.78 5.00
CA GLU A 116 13.66 -3.87 5.97
C GLU A 116 12.98 -5.11 5.37
N TRP A 117 11.90 -4.93 4.61
CA TRP A 117 11.23 -6.04 3.92
C TRP A 117 12.14 -6.68 2.87
N LEU A 118 12.91 -5.86 2.16
CA LEU A 118 13.87 -6.34 1.18
C LEU A 118 14.97 -7.18 1.83
N LEU A 119 15.54 -6.70 2.94
CA LEU A 119 16.56 -7.41 3.71
C LEU A 119 16.03 -8.73 4.25
N LYS A 120 14.82 -8.76 4.83
CA LYS A 120 14.17 -9.99 5.29
C LYS A 120 14.05 -11.02 4.16
N ARG A 121 13.64 -10.59 2.96
CA ARG A 121 13.55 -11.46 1.78
C ARG A 121 14.92 -12.00 1.35
N MET A 122 15.98 -11.19 1.46
CA MET A 122 17.33 -11.62 1.09
C MET A 122 17.93 -12.63 2.07
N VAL A 123 17.66 -12.47 3.38
CA VAL A 123 18.18 -13.37 4.42
C VAL A 123 17.38 -14.67 4.49
N ALA A 124 16.07 -14.64 4.31
CA ALA A 124 15.22 -15.84 4.33
C ALA A 124 15.42 -16.80 3.15
N LYS A 125 16.27 -16.43 2.17
CA LYS A 125 16.69 -17.32 1.08
C LYS A 125 17.91 -18.19 1.42
N PHE A 126 18.40 -18.12 2.66
CA PHE A 126 19.41 -19.01 3.24
C PHE A 126 18.80 -19.85 4.36
#